data_AF-A0AA41SS73-F1
#
_entry.id   AF-A0AA41SS73-F1
#
_cell.length_a   1.000
_cell.length_b   1.000
_cell.length_c   1.000
_cell.angle_alpha   90.00
_cell.angle_beta   90.00
_cell.angle_gamma   90.00
#
_symmetry.space_group_name_H-M   'P 1'
#
loop_
_entity.id
_entity.type
_entity.pdbx_description
1 polymer ?
#
loop_
_entity_poly.entity_id
_entity_poly.type
_entity_poly.pdbx_seq_one_letter_code
_entity_poly.pdbx_strand_id
1 'polypeptide(L)'
;MNFHENFKKDMKKCDHHIADLRKQLTNHCALVEKAWKALKEQQRDLKMKTQQLEIKLNNKTEEDIKKARRKSTQAGDDLMCCVDVYNEAQFKWFEEMVTTTLELE
;
A
#
# COMPACT_ATOMS: atom_id res chain seq x y z
N MET A 1 -17.34 -43.37 16.99
CA MET A 1 -17.05 -41.96 17.29
C MET A 1 -16.20 -41.44 16.15
N ASN A 2 -16.82 -40.83 15.12
CA ASN A 2 -16.11 -40.38 13.92
C ASN A 2 -15.51 -38.99 14.20
N PHE A 3 -14.40 -38.97 14.92
CA PHE A 3 -13.77 -37.76 15.46
C PHE A 3 -13.16 -36.83 14.39
N HIS A 4 -13.42 -37.08 13.10
CA HIS A 4 -12.65 -36.48 12.02
C HIS A 4 -13.37 -36.40 10.67
N GLU A 5 -14.69 -36.60 10.60
CA GLU A 5 -15.41 -36.60 9.31
C GLU A 5 -15.27 -35.27 8.54
N ASN A 6 -15.11 -34.16 9.25
CA ASN A 6 -15.01 -32.82 8.65
C ASN A 6 -13.60 -32.23 8.60
N PHE A 7 -12.60 -32.82 9.24
CA PHE A 7 -11.28 -32.20 9.38
C PHE A 7 -10.62 -31.86 8.04
N LYS A 8 -10.72 -32.75 7.06
CA LYS A 8 -10.19 -32.50 5.71
C LYS A 8 -10.86 -31.29 5.05
N LYS A 9 -12.14 -31.03 5.35
CA LYS A 9 -12.88 -29.88 4.83
C LYS A 9 -12.48 -28.60 5.58
N ASP A 10 -12.34 -28.68 6.90
CA ASP A 10 -11.98 -27.55 7.75
C ASP A 10 -10.55 -27.08 7.50
N MET A 11 -9.61 -28.01 7.31
CA MET A 11 -8.23 -27.71 6.95
C MET A 11 -8.14 -26.99 5.59
N LYS A 12 -8.89 -27.46 4.57
CA LYS A 12 -8.98 -26.76 3.28
C LYS A 12 -9.56 -25.36 3.39
N LYS A 13 -10.51 -25.15 4.30
CA LYS A 13 -11.11 -23.83 4.54
C LYS A 13 -10.09 -22.88 5.16
N CYS A 14 -9.29 -23.35 6.12
CA CYS A 14 -8.19 -22.58 6.71
C CYS A 14 -7.14 -22.21 5.67
N ASP A 15 -6.69 -23.18 4.85
CA ASP A 15 -5.73 -22.93 3.77
C ASP A 15 -6.23 -21.85 2.79
N HIS A 16 -7.51 -21.93 2.39
CA HIS A 16 -8.11 -20.93 1.50
C HIS A 16 -8.16 -19.56 2.15
N HIS A 17 -8.55 -19.49 3.42
CA HIS A 17 -8.64 -18.24 4.16
C HIS A 17 -7.28 -17.52 4.23
N ILE A 18 -6.23 -18.27 4.60
CA ILE A 18 -4.87 -17.75 4.63
C ILE A 18 -4.39 -17.32 3.24
N ALA A 19 -4.68 -18.09 2.20
CA ALA A 19 -4.32 -17.74 0.83
C ALA A 19 -5.00 -16.45 0.36
N ASP A 20 -6.27 -16.25 0.73
CA ASP A 20 -7.01 -15.03 0.41
C ASP A 20 -6.43 -13.80 1.12
N LEU A 21 -6.07 -13.92 2.40
CA LEU A 21 -5.39 -12.86 3.14
C LEU A 21 -4.02 -12.54 2.51
N ARG A 22 -3.27 -13.55 2.08
CA ARG A 22 -2.00 -13.36 1.37
C ARG A 22 -2.17 -12.65 0.03
N LYS A 23 -3.23 -12.95 -0.70
CA LYS A 23 -3.58 -12.28 -1.97
C LYS A 23 -3.94 -10.81 -1.73
N GLN A 24 -4.69 -10.50 -0.67
CA GLN A 24 -4.97 -9.12 -0.28
C GLN A 24 -3.68 -8.34 0.00
N LEU A 25 -2.73 -8.96 0.71
CA LEU A 25 -1.41 -8.37 0.95
C LEU A 25 -0.66 -8.03 -0.34
N THR A 26 -0.62 -8.95 -1.30
CA THR A 26 0.02 -8.69 -2.60
C THR A 26 -0.63 -7.51 -3.32
N ASN A 27 -1.96 -7.39 -3.27
CA ASN A 27 -2.66 -6.26 -3.86
C ASN A 27 -2.30 -4.94 -3.16
N HIS A 28 -2.23 -4.93 -1.83
CA HIS A 28 -1.83 -3.73 -1.08
C HIS A 28 -0.36 -3.36 -1.35
N CYS A 29 0.56 -4.31 -1.46
CA CYS A 29 1.93 -4.05 -1.93
C CYS A 29 1.94 -3.33 -3.29
N ALA A 30 1.16 -3.81 -4.25
CA ALA A 30 1.10 -3.21 -5.58
C ALA A 30 0.54 -1.77 -5.55
N LEU A 31 -0.41 -1.48 -4.65
CA LEU A 31 -0.93 -0.12 -4.42
C LEU A 31 0.13 0.79 -3.82
N VAL A 32 0.87 0.33 -2.80
CA VAL A 32 2.00 1.06 -2.21
C VAL A 32 3.05 1.38 -3.26
N GLU A 33 3.45 0.40 -4.08
CA GLU A 33 4.42 0.61 -5.16
C GLU A 33 3.95 1.64 -6.19
N LYS A 34 2.66 1.60 -6.56
CA LYS A 34 2.05 2.57 -7.48
C LYS A 34 2.06 3.98 -6.88
N ALA A 35 1.64 4.13 -5.62
CA ALA A 35 1.64 5.42 -4.93
C ALA A 35 3.06 5.98 -4.77
N TRP A 36 4.04 5.12 -4.45
CA TRP A 36 5.45 5.49 -4.37
C TRP A 36 6.00 6.00 -5.72
N LYS A 37 5.67 5.31 -6.82
CA LYS A 37 6.05 5.76 -8.18
C LYS A 37 5.43 7.12 -8.50
N ALA A 38 4.15 7.33 -8.16
CA ALA A 38 3.46 8.59 -8.38
C ALA A 38 4.10 9.74 -7.56
N LEU A 39 4.41 9.52 -6.28
CA LEU A 39 5.12 10.49 -5.45
C LEU A 39 6.48 10.87 -6.05
N LYS A 40 7.25 9.87 -6.48
CA LYS A 40 8.56 10.09 -7.12
C LYS A 40 8.45 10.93 -8.39
N GLU A 41 7.40 10.74 -9.18
CA GLU A 41 7.10 11.55 -10.37
C GLU A 41 6.76 12.99 -9.99
N GLN A 42 5.88 13.21 -9.01
CA GLN A 42 5.53 14.56 -8.55
C GLN A 42 6.72 15.31 -7.95
N GLN A 43 7.61 14.62 -7.22
CA GLN A 43 8.84 15.21 -6.70
C GLN A 43 9.80 15.64 -7.82
N ARG A 44 9.90 14.87 -8.91
CA ARG A 44 10.70 15.27 -10.08
C ARG A 44 10.11 16.48 -10.79
N ASP A 45 8.79 16.51 -11.01
CA ASP A 45 8.11 17.65 -11.62
C ASP A 45 8.32 18.93 -10.80
N LEU A 46 8.15 18.84 -9.48
CA LEU A 46 8.41 19.96 -8.57
C LEU A 46 9.87 20.44 -8.65
N LYS A 47 10.84 19.52 -8.70
CA LYS A 47 12.26 19.87 -8.85
C LYS A 47 12.53 20.59 -10.17
N MET A 48 12.00 20.10 -11.29
CA MET A 48 12.17 20.73 -12.60
C MET A 48 11.56 22.14 -12.65
N LYS A 49 10.36 22.31 -12.11
CA LYS A 49 9.71 23.62 -12.05
C LYS A 49 10.47 24.61 -11.15
N THR A 50 11.04 24.13 -10.05
CA THR A 50 11.88 24.95 -9.17
C THR A 50 13.13 25.43 -9.90
N GLN A 51 13.81 24.55 -10.64
CA GLN A 51 14.95 24.93 -11.49
C GLN A 51 14.57 25.92 -12.59
N GLN A 52 13.37 25.78 -13.17
CA GLN A 52 12.88 26.72 -14.18
C GLN A 52 12.67 28.13 -13.61
N LEU A 53 12.22 28.24 -12.35
CA LEU A 53 12.06 29.53 -11.67
C LEU A 53 13.41 30.23 -11.45
N GLU A 54 14.46 29.48 -11.11
CA GLU A 54 15.83 30.01 -10.95
C GLU A 54 16.38 30.59 -12.26
N ILE A 55 16.00 30.02 -13.41
CA ILE A 55 16.41 30.50 -14.74
C ILE A 55 15.59 31.72 -15.17
N LYS A 56 14.27 31.72 -14.90
CA LYS A 56 13.39 32.81 -15.32
C LYS A 56 12.24 33.02 -14.32
N LEU A 57 12.40 34.06 -13.50
CA LEU A 57 11.36 34.51 -12.58
C LEU A 57 10.17 35.07 -13.35
N ASN A 58 9.01 34.43 -13.23
CA ASN A 58 7.73 35.00 -13.66
C ASN A 58 6.58 34.43 -12.81
N ASN A 59 5.50 35.20 -12.67
CA ASN A 59 4.35 34.86 -11.84
C ASN A 59 3.68 33.54 -12.24
N LYS A 60 3.73 33.17 -13.52
CA LYS A 60 3.15 31.91 -14.02
C LYS A 60 3.96 30.70 -13.52
N THR A 61 5.29 30.78 -13.51
CA THR A 61 6.15 29.73 -12.94
C THR A 61 5.93 29.57 -11.43
N GLU A 62 5.71 30.68 -10.72
CA GLU A 62 5.44 30.64 -9.28
C GLU A 62 4.14 29.88 -8.96
N GLU A 63 3.06 30.16 -9.68
CA GLU A 63 1.79 29.45 -9.51
C GLU A 63 1.90 27.97 -9.90
N ASP A 64 2.67 27.64 -10.95
CA ASP A 64 2.90 26.26 -11.34
C ASP A 64 3.71 25.48 -10.28
N ILE A 65 4.63 26.14 -9.57
CA ILE A 65 5.34 25.55 -8.43
C ILE A 65 4.39 25.31 -7.26
N LYS A 66 3.55 26.29 -6.90
CA LYS A 66 2.53 26.11 -5.83
C LYS A 66 1.63 24.91 -6.14
N LYS A 67 1.22 24.77 -7.41
CA LYS A 67 0.43 23.61 -7.86
C LYS A 67 1.20 22.28 -7.76
N ALA A 68 2.46 22.25 -8.20
CA ALA A 68 3.29 21.05 -8.12
C ALA A 68 3.58 20.64 -6.66
N ARG A 69 3.78 21.60 -5.76
CA ARG A 69 3.91 21.34 -4.31
C ARG A 69 2.66 20.67 -3.76
N ARG A 70 1.47 21.22 -4.03
CA ARG A 70 0.20 20.62 -3.59
C ARG A 70 0.03 19.18 -4.08
N LYS A 71 0.36 18.92 -5.35
CA LYS A 71 0.32 17.56 -5.92
C LYS A 71 1.32 16.61 -5.26
N SER A 72 2.54 17.08 -4.98
CA SER A 72 3.55 16.29 -4.28
C SER A 72 3.15 15.98 -2.84
N THR A 73 2.50 16.92 -2.13
CA THR A 73 1.94 16.67 -0.80
C THR A 73 0.83 15.63 -0.87
N GLN A 74 -0.14 15.80 -1.77
CA GLN A 74 -1.22 14.83 -1.94
C GLN A 74 -0.72 13.42 -2.26
N ALA A 75 0.26 13.29 -3.16
CA ALA A 75 0.84 11.99 -3.48
C ALA A 75 1.59 11.37 -2.28
N GLY A 76 2.08 12.18 -1.35
CA GLY A 76 2.64 11.74 -0.07
C GLY A 76 1.57 11.21 0.86
N ASP A 77 0.46 11.94 1.01
CA ASP A 77 -0.69 11.53 1.82
C ASP A 77 -1.31 10.22 1.27
N ASP A 78 -1.43 10.10 -0.05
CA ASP A 78 -1.91 8.89 -0.72
C ASP A 78 -0.99 7.68 -0.47
N LEU A 79 0.34 7.90 -0.47
CA LEU A 79 1.31 6.85 -0.14
C LEU A 79 1.18 6.43 1.33
N MET A 80 1.05 7.39 2.25
CA MET A 80 0.87 7.11 3.67
C MET A 80 -0.39 6.26 3.90
N CYS A 81 -1.52 6.65 3.32
CA CYS A 81 -2.76 5.87 3.37
C CYS A 81 -2.58 4.44 2.82
N CYS A 82 -1.89 4.29 1.69
CA CYS A 82 -1.63 2.96 1.12
C CYS A 82 -0.75 2.08 2.04
N VAL A 83 0.24 2.67 2.71
CA VAL A 83 1.12 1.97 3.65
C VAL A 83 0.36 1.56 4.91
N ASP A 84 -0.52 2.43 5.43
CA ASP A 84 -1.33 2.12 6.61
C ASP A 84 -2.26 0.92 6.35
N VAL A 85 -2.95 0.91 5.21
CA VAL A 85 -3.82 -0.21 4.82
C VAL A 85 -3.01 -1.50 4.58
N TYR A 86 -1.80 -1.40 4.01
CA TYR A 86 -0.91 -2.55 3.89
C TYR A 86 -0.52 -3.12 5.25
N ASN A 87 -0.13 -2.26 6.19
CA ASN A 87 0.27 -2.68 7.54
C ASN A 87 -0.90 -3.32 8.29
N GLU A 88 -2.11 -2.77 8.18
CA GLU A 88 -3.32 -3.35 8.76
C GLU A 88 -3.60 -4.75 8.18
N ALA A 89 -3.57 -4.90 6.85
CA ALA A 89 -3.73 -6.19 6.20
C ALA A 89 -2.63 -7.19 6.59
N GLN A 90 -1.41 -6.70 6.83
CA GLN A 90 -0.26 -7.54 7.20
C GLN A 90 -0.40 -8.05 8.62
N PHE A 91 -0.79 -7.16 9.53
CA PHE A 91 -1.05 -7.50 10.91
C PHE A 91 -2.18 -8.54 11.02
N LYS A 92 -3.29 -8.32 10.30
CA LYS A 92 -4.39 -9.29 10.23
C LYS A 92 -3.95 -10.65 9.70
N TRP A 93 -3.21 -10.69 8.59
CA TRP A 93 -2.70 -11.95 8.04
C TRP A 93 -1.78 -12.65 9.05
N PHE A 94 -0.94 -11.89 9.77
CA PHE A 94 -0.05 -12.44 10.78
C PHE A 94 -0.80 -13.04 11.97
N GLU A 95 -1.77 -12.32 12.54
CA GLU A 95 -2.57 -12.81 13.67
C GLU A 95 -3.35 -14.09 13.31
N GLU A 96 -4.00 -14.10 12.14
CA GLU A 96 -4.76 -15.26 11.65
C GLU A 96 -3.84 -16.46 11.35
N MET A 97 -2.66 -16.21 10.77
CA MET A 97 -1.64 -17.25 10.56
C MET A 97 -1.20 -17.89 11.87
N VAL A 98 -0.85 -17.07 12.87
CA VAL A 98 -0.36 -17.55 14.17
C VAL A 98 -1.45 -18.35 14.88
N THR A 99 -2.66 -17.80 14.94
CA THR A 99 -3.82 -18.48 15.57
C THR A 99 -4.12 -19.80 14.89
N THR A 100 -4.19 -19.83 13.55
CA THR A 100 -4.44 -21.06 12.78
C THR A 100 -3.34 -22.10 13.04
N THR A 101 -2.06 -21.70 13.11
CA THR A 101 -0.98 -22.66 13.40
C THR A 101 -1.06 -23.24 14.81
N LEU A 102 -1.41 -22.43 15.82
CA LEU A 102 -1.55 -22.89 17.20
C LEU A 102 -2.78 -23.79 17.40
N GLU A 103 -3.88 -23.55 16.68
CA GLU A 103 -5.08 -24.40 16.71
C GLU A 103 -4.87 -25.76 16.04
N LEU A 104 -3.81 -25.89 15.22
CA LEU A 104 -3.45 -27.12 14.50
C LEU A 104 -2.35 -27.94 15.20
N GLU A 105 -1.72 -27.40 16.26
CA GLU A 105 -0.76 -28.11 17.14
C GLU A 105 -1.47 -29.00 18.18
#